data_AF-A0A951GZJ5-F1
#
_entry.id   AF-A0A951GZJ5-F1
#
_cell.length_a   1.000
_cell.length_b   1.000
_cell.length_c   1.000
_cell.angle_alpha   90.00
_cell.angle_beta   90.00
_cell.angle_gamma   90.00
#
_symmetry.space_group_name_H-M   'P 1'
#
loop_
_entity.id
_entity.type
_entity.pdbx_description
1 polymer ?
#
loop_
_entity_poly.entity_id
_entity_poly.type
_entity_poly.pdbx_seq_one_letter_code
_entity_poly.pdbx_strand_id
1 'polypeptide(L)'
;MSEVGIIGIGIHPFGRHPGVSGLDMAAIAARRALADAGVRWDEIEFAAGGSDAAGNADTSVGVLGLTGIPFINVKNGCATGGSALATAHAMLLAQTAQIALVVGFDKHPPGAFNPLPEDWGLG
;
A
#
# COMPACT_ATOMS: atom_id res chain seq x y z
N MET A 1 -13.16 19.37 14.50
CA MET A 1 -12.30 18.24 14.08
C MET A 1 -12.34 18.19 12.57
N SER A 2 -11.19 18.15 11.91
CA SER A 2 -11.12 17.93 10.48
C SER A 2 -11.67 16.53 10.19
N GLU A 3 -12.66 16.44 9.31
CA GLU A 3 -13.26 15.16 8.92
C GLU A 3 -12.38 14.51 7.85
N VAL A 4 -12.02 13.25 8.06
CA VAL A 4 -11.26 12.45 7.09
C VAL A 4 -12.16 11.33 6.60
N GLY A 5 -12.24 11.15 5.28
CA GLY A 5 -13.08 10.14 4.64
C GLY A 5 -12.31 9.31 3.63
N ILE A 6 -12.80 8.09 3.38
CA ILE A 6 -12.35 7.25 2.27
C ILE A 6 -13.18 7.65 1.04
N ILE A 7 -12.53 8.21 0.03
CA ILE A 7 -13.19 8.70 -1.20
C ILE A 7 -13.09 7.73 -2.38
N GLY A 8 -12.30 6.66 -2.27
CA GLY A 8 -12.24 5.61 -3.27
C GLY A 8 -11.52 4.35 -2.77
N ILE A 9 -11.87 3.20 -3.35
CA ILE A 9 -11.32 1.89 -3.01
C ILE A 9 -10.93 1.10 -4.26
N GLY A 10 -9.93 0.23 -4.12
CA GLY A 10 -9.44 -0.57 -5.22
C GLY A 10 -8.77 -1.85 -4.74
N ILE A 11 -9.04 -2.94 -5.45
CA ILE A 11 -8.47 -4.25 -5.14
C ILE A 11 -8.03 -4.94 -6.43
N HIS A 12 -6.84 -5.53 -6.41
CA HIS A 12 -6.51 -6.63 -7.31
C HIS A 12 -7.08 -7.92 -6.68
N PRO A 13 -7.90 -8.73 -7.39
CA PRO A 13 -8.59 -9.85 -6.78
C PRO A 13 -7.64 -10.80 -6.06
N PHE A 14 -8.05 -11.29 -4.89
CA PHE A 14 -7.25 -12.26 -4.15
C PHE A 14 -7.24 -13.59 -4.90
N GLY A 15 -6.06 -14.22 -5.01
CA GLY A 15 -5.95 -15.49 -5.69
C GLY A 15 -4.54 -15.82 -6.19
N ARG A 16 -4.45 -16.91 -6.95
CA ARG A 16 -3.21 -17.33 -7.61
C ARG A 16 -3.15 -16.68 -8.99
N HIS A 17 -2.22 -15.74 -9.13
CA HIS A 17 -1.97 -15.01 -10.37
C HIS A 17 -0.55 -15.29 -10.88
N PRO A 18 -0.35 -16.31 -11.74
CA PRO A 18 0.93 -16.55 -12.39
C PRO A 18 1.31 -15.39 -13.30
N GLY A 19 2.59 -15.01 -13.33
CA GLY A 19 3.08 -13.93 -14.19
C GLY A 19 2.74 -12.51 -13.73
N VAL A 20 2.00 -12.34 -12.64
CA VAL A 20 1.72 -11.02 -12.04
C VAL A 20 2.56 -10.86 -10.77
N SER A 21 3.43 -9.86 -10.75
CA SER A 21 4.26 -9.56 -9.59
C SER A 21 3.42 -8.93 -8.46
N GLY A 22 3.92 -8.94 -7.23
CA GLY A 22 3.27 -8.20 -6.14
C GLY A 22 3.18 -6.70 -6.42
N LEU A 23 4.21 -6.15 -7.05
CA LEU A 23 4.24 -4.75 -7.47
C LEU A 23 3.14 -4.43 -8.49
N ASP A 24 2.90 -5.32 -9.47
CA ASP A 24 1.81 -5.16 -10.43
C ASP A 24 0.46 -5.19 -9.73
N MET A 25 0.27 -6.10 -8.76
CA MET A 25 -0.97 -6.17 -7.98
C MET A 25 -1.19 -4.88 -7.19
N ALA A 26 -0.14 -4.32 -6.57
CA ALA A 26 -0.18 -3.04 -5.87
C ALA A 26 -0.59 -1.90 -6.82
N ALA A 27 0.04 -1.83 -8.00
CA ALA A 27 -0.25 -0.80 -8.99
C ALA A 27 -1.67 -0.90 -9.55
N ILE A 28 -2.17 -2.12 -9.81
CA ILE A 28 -3.55 -2.34 -10.26
C ILE A 28 -4.55 -1.91 -9.18
N ALA A 29 -4.30 -2.27 -7.91
CA ALA A 29 -5.16 -1.86 -6.80
C ALA A 29 -5.18 -0.34 -6.63
N ALA A 30 -4.00 0.30 -6.65
CA ALA A 30 -3.86 1.75 -6.56
C ALA A 30 -4.59 2.48 -7.70
N ARG A 31 -4.39 2.05 -8.96
CA ARG A 31 -5.07 2.66 -10.12
C ARG A 31 -6.60 2.52 -10.04
N ARG A 32 -7.10 1.41 -9.51
CA ARG A 32 -8.54 1.21 -9.28
C ARG A 32 -9.08 2.14 -8.20
N ALA A 33 -8.35 2.30 -7.09
CA ALA A 33 -8.73 3.22 -6.01
C ALA A 33 -8.74 4.68 -6.48
N LEU A 34 -7.74 5.08 -7.26
CA LEU A 34 -7.67 6.40 -7.88
C LEU A 34 -8.83 6.64 -8.85
N ALA A 35 -9.15 5.65 -9.69
CA ALA A 35 -10.28 5.73 -10.62
C ALA A 35 -11.64 5.82 -9.90
N ASP A 36 -11.84 5.05 -8.84
CA ASP A 36 -13.05 5.09 -8.00
C ASP A 36 -13.21 6.45 -7.30
N ALA A 37 -12.10 7.04 -6.85
CA ALA A 37 -12.07 8.38 -6.26
C ALA A 37 -12.23 9.52 -7.28
N GLY A 38 -12.05 9.26 -8.59
CA GLY A 38 -11.99 10.30 -9.61
C GLY A 38 -10.75 11.22 -9.49
N VAL A 39 -9.67 10.73 -8.89
CA VAL A 39 -8.44 11.48 -8.59
C VAL A 39 -7.29 10.95 -9.44
N ARG A 40 -6.44 11.83 -9.96
CA ARG A 40 -5.22 11.44 -10.69
C ARG A 40 -4.06 11.17 -9.74
N TRP A 41 -3.11 10.35 -10.17
CA TRP A 41 -1.92 10.03 -9.35
C TRP A 41 -1.08 11.26 -8.99
N ASP A 42 -0.98 12.24 -9.87
CA ASP A 42 -0.26 13.51 -9.65
C ASP A 42 -0.97 14.47 -8.69
N GLU A 43 -2.18 14.14 -8.23
CA GLU A 43 -2.92 14.88 -7.20
C GLU A 43 -2.75 14.28 -5.80
N ILE A 44 -2.11 13.11 -5.67
CA ILE A 44 -1.78 12.53 -4.37
C ILE A 44 -0.60 13.29 -3.76
N GLU A 45 -0.70 13.65 -2.49
CA GLU A 45 0.33 14.44 -1.80
C GLU A 45 1.15 13.60 -0.81
N PHE A 46 0.62 12.43 -0.42
CA PHE A 46 1.28 11.49 0.47
C PHE A 46 0.87 10.05 0.15
N ALA A 47 1.79 9.11 0.29
CA ALA A 47 1.46 7.69 0.19
C ALA A 47 2.02 6.90 1.39
N ALA A 48 1.27 5.91 1.83
CA ALA A 48 1.74 4.91 2.77
C ALA A 48 1.40 3.51 2.25
N GLY A 49 2.26 2.55 2.53
CA GLY A 49 1.98 1.20 2.12
C GLY A 49 2.96 0.19 2.64
N GLY A 50 2.67 -1.08 2.40
CA GLY A 50 3.56 -2.14 2.84
C GLY A 50 3.22 -3.49 2.25
N SER A 51 4.22 -4.36 2.29
CA SER A 51 4.14 -5.77 1.96
C SER A 51 5.08 -6.51 2.90
N ASP A 52 4.73 -7.74 3.27
CA ASP A 52 5.61 -8.61 4.03
C ASP A 52 6.46 -9.49 3.10
N ALA A 53 5.92 -9.91 1.96
CA ALA A 53 6.50 -10.94 1.10
C ALA A 53 6.68 -10.55 -0.37
N ALA A 54 6.42 -9.29 -0.74
CA ALA A 54 6.48 -8.84 -2.13
C ALA A 54 7.31 -7.57 -2.38
N GLY A 55 8.20 -7.21 -1.45
CA GLY A 55 9.13 -6.10 -1.57
C GLY A 55 8.60 -4.79 -1.00
N ASN A 56 9.26 -3.68 -1.32
CA ASN A 56 8.92 -2.38 -0.74
C ASN A 56 7.77 -1.71 -1.52
N ALA A 57 6.80 -1.13 -0.81
CA ALA A 57 5.62 -0.52 -1.41
C ALA A 57 5.91 0.79 -2.15
N ASP A 58 6.88 1.57 -1.67
CA ASP A 58 7.34 2.79 -2.33
C ASP A 58 7.83 2.57 -3.76
N THR A 59 8.36 1.39 -4.09
CA THR A 59 8.78 1.05 -5.46
C THR A 59 7.63 1.09 -6.47
N SER A 60 6.37 1.07 -6.01
CA SER A 60 5.18 1.24 -6.86
C SER A 60 5.16 2.58 -7.59
N VAL A 61 5.86 3.61 -7.10
CA VAL A 61 6.00 4.89 -7.82
C VAL A 61 6.70 4.73 -9.17
N GLY A 62 7.56 3.72 -9.32
CA GLY A 62 8.24 3.43 -10.59
C GLY A 62 7.27 2.98 -11.70
N VAL A 63 6.12 2.40 -11.31
CA VAL A 63 5.07 1.97 -12.25
C VAL A 63 3.85 2.89 -12.26
N LEU A 64 3.60 3.65 -11.19
CA LEU A 64 2.51 4.63 -11.10
C LEU A 64 2.89 5.97 -11.75
N GLY A 65 4.16 6.37 -11.64
CA GLY A 65 4.72 7.63 -12.14
C GLY A 65 5.52 8.36 -11.05
N LEU A 66 6.66 8.96 -11.44
CA LEU A 66 7.51 9.70 -10.51
C LEU A 66 6.96 11.12 -10.29
N THR A 67 6.26 11.33 -9.18
CA THR A 67 5.66 12.63 -8.80
C THR A 67 6.48 13.38 -7.74
N GLY A 68 7.40 12.70 -7.06
CA GLY A 68 8.20 13.28 -5.97
C GLY A 68 7.50 13.30 -4.61
N ILE A 69 6.32 12.68 -4.49
CA ILE A 69 5.56 12.65 -3.24
C ILE A 69 6.28 11.83 -2.16
N PRO A 70 6.17 12.20 -0.87
CA PRO A 70 6.63 11.35 0.21
C PRO A 70 5.85 10.01 0.23
N PHE A 71 6.60 8.91 0.35
CA PHE A 71 6.05 7.56 0.51
C PHE A 71 6.64 6.90 1.77
N ILE A 72 5.80 6.46 2.69
CA ILE A 72 6.23 5.70 3.88
C ILE A 72 5.94 4.21 3.71
N ASN A 73 7.01 3.40 3.74
CA ASN A 73 6.90 1.96 3.89
C ASN A 73 6.61 1.61 5.35
N VAL A 74 5.52 0.88 5.57
CA VAL A 74 5.09 0.41 6.89
C VAL A 74 5.21 -1.12 6.92
N LYS A 75 5.74 -1.67 8.02
CA LYS A 75 5.79 -3.11 8.26
C LYS A 75 5.26 -3.40 9.65
N ASN A 76 4.15 -4.16 9.72
CA ASN A 76 3.54 -4.60 10.97
C ASN A 76 2.83 -5.96 10.79
N GLY A 77 3.48 -6.88 10.07
CA GLY A 77 2.93 -8.21 9.76
C GLY A 77 1.53 -8.15 9.12
N CYS A 78 0.62 -9.01 9.59
CA CYS A 78 -0.76 -9.05 9.11
C CYS A 78 -1.53 -7.73 9.32
N ALA A 79 -1.08 -6.84 10.21
CA ALA A 79 -1.69 -5.55 10.50
C ALA A 79 -1.14 -4.40 9.63
N THR A 80 -0.21 -4.68 8.71
CA THR A 80 0.46 -3.66 7.88
C THR A 80 -0.51 -2.71 7.18
N GLY A 81 -1.60 -3.21 6.59
CA GLY A 81 -2.60 -2.35 5.94
C GLY A 81 -3.28 -1.37 6.91
N GLY A 82 -3.60 -1.83 8.12
CA GLY A 82 -4.18 -0.98 9.17
C GLY A 82 -3.20 0.06 9.68
N SER A 83 -1.93 -0.31 9.85
CA SER A 83 -0.87 0.64 10.23
C SER A 83 -0.62 1.68 9.14
N ALA A 84 -0.61 1.29 7.87
CA ALA A 84 -0.49 2.24 6.75
C ALA A 84 -1.67 3.23 6.69
N LEU A 85 -2.90 2.75 6.95
CA LEU A 85 -4.07 3.60 7.06
C LEU A 85 -3.95 4.61 8.22
N ALA A 86 -3.49 4.15 9.38
CA ALA A 86 -3.25 5.02 10.54
C ALA A 86 -2.18 6.09 10.23
N THR A 87 -1.12 5.73 9.49
CA THR A 87 -0.09 6.68 9.04
C THR A 87 -0.68 7.76 8.12
N ALA A 88 -1.44 7.37 7.09
CA ALA A 88 -2.09 8.33 6.19
C ALA A 88 -3.09 9.23 6.92
N HIS A 89 -3.90 8.66 7.82
CA HIS A 89 -4.84 9.42 8.64
C HIS A 89 -4.13 10.49 9.49
N ALA A 90 -2.99 10.18 10.09
CA ALA A 90 -2.21 11.14 10.85
C ALA A 90 -1.68 12.30 9.98
N MET A 91 -1.23 12.02 8.74
CA MET A 91 -0.77 13.06 7.80
C MET A 91 -1.91 13.99 7.37
N LEU A 92 -3.09 13.43 7.12
CA LEU A 92 -4.30 14.20 6.77
C LEU A 92 -4.74 15.09 7.94
N LEU A 93 -4.77 14.57 9.18
CA LEU A 93 -5.11 15.35 10.37
C LEU A 93 -4.10 16.45 10.66
N ALA A 94 -2.81 16.21 10.39
CA ALA A 94 -1.75 17.20 10.51
C ALA A 94 -1.77 18.25 9.39
N GLN A 95 -2.65 18.10 8.40
CA GLN A 95 -2.76 18.97 7.20
C GLN A 95 -1.46 19.05 6.40
N THR A 96 -0.59 18.05 6.51
CA THR A 96 0.62 17.91 5.68
C THR A 96 0.33 17.28 4.32
N ALA A 97 -0.87 16.71 4.17
CA ALA A 97 -1.48 16.29 2.92
C ALA A 97 -3.01 16.51 2.98
N GLN A 98 -3.65 16.68 1.84
CA GLN A 98 -5.10 16.74 1.65
C GLN A 98 -5.63 15.44 1.04
N ILE A 99 -4.84 14.78 0.19
CA ILE A 99 -5.19 13.50 -0.42
C ILE A 99 -4.02 12.53 -0.26
N ALA A 100 -4.31 11.36 0.30
CA ALA A 100 -3.33 10.31 0.55
C ALA A 100 -3.73 8.98 -0.10
N LEU A 101 -2.74 8.25 -0.65
CA LEU A 101 -2.92 6.89 -1.12
C LEU A 101 -2.43 5.89 -0.06
N VAL A 102 -3.23 4.85 0.20
CA VAL A 102 -2.81 3.71 1.02
C VAL A 102 -2.81 2.44 0.17
N VAL A 103 -1.71 1.69 0.16
CA VAL A 103 -1.60 0.44 -0.61
C VAL A 103 -0.97 -0.69 0.21
N GLY A 104 -1.64 -1.83 0.25
CA GLY A 104 -1.11 -3.07 0.83
C GLY A 104 -1.17 -4.19 -0.19
N PHE A 105 -0.13 -5.03 -0.23
CA PHE A 105 -0.07 -6.15 -1.16
C PHE A 105 0.84 -7.25 -0.63
N ASP A 106 0.64 -8.47 -1.11
CA ASP A 106 1.56 -9.58 -0.87
C ASP A 106 1.50 -10.59 -2.00
N LYS A 107 2.61 -11.31 -2.19
CA LYS A 107 2.76 -12.34 -3.21
C LYS A 107 3.60 -13.47 -2.67
N HIS A 108 2.95 -14.61 -2.44
CA HIS A 108 3.60 -15.78 -1.87
C HIS A 108 3.81 -16.88 -2.91
N PRO A 109 4.90 -17.67 -2.79
CA PRO A 109 5.03 -18.91 -3.54
C PRO A 109 3.88 -19.89 -3.22
N PRO A 110 3.68 -20.93 -4.05
CA PRO A 110 2.80 -22.04 -3.70
C PRO A 110 3.28 -22.74 -2.42
N GLY A 111 2.34 -23.26 -1.63
CA GLY A 111 2.63 -23.95 -0.37
C GLY A 111 2.27 -23.15 0.88
N ALA A 112 2.65 -23.70 2.05
CA ALA A 112 2.47 -23.05 3.34
C ALA A 112 3.50 -21.94 3.55
N PHE A 113 3.19 -20.97 4.41
CA PHE A 113 4.18 -20.01 4.90
C PHE A 113 5.30 -20.78 5.61
N ASN A 114 6.55 -20.44 5.30
CA ASN A 114 7.73 -21.02 5.94
C ASN A 114 8.53 -19.94 6.66
N PRO A 115 7.98 -19.32 7.73
CA PRO A 115 8.70 -18.33 8.50
C PRO A 115 9.84 -19.00 9.28
N LEU A 116 11.02 -18.37 9.33
CA LEU A 116 12.09 -18.79 10.21
C LEU A 116 11.83 -18.19 11.61
N PRO A 117 11.80 -18.98 12.69
CA PRO A 117 11.55 -18.46 14.05
C PRO A 117 12.48 -17.30 14.45
N GLU A 118 13.74 -17.37 14.02
CA GLU A 118 14.76 -16.32 14.22
C GLU A 118 14.36 -14.96 13.64
N ASP A 119 13.66 -14.91 12.50
CA ASP A 119 13.16 -13.67 11.90
C ASP A 119 12.12 -12.96 12.78
N TRP A 120 11.53 -13.69 13.73
CA TRP A 120 10.50 -13.21 14.65
C TRP A 120 11.01 -13.06 16.09
N GLY A 121 12.33 -13.15 16.29
CA GLY A 121 12.94 -13.08 17.62
C GLY A 121 12.58 -14.28 18.51
N LEU A 122 12.18 -15.40 17.91
CA LEU A 122 11.92 -16.66 18.59
C LEU A 122 13.16 -17.55 18.38
N GLY A 123 14.14 -17.43 19.29
CA GLY A 123 15.41 -18.16 19.25
C GLY A 123 16.08 -18.25 20.61
#